data_AF-A0A2V5P3P1-F1
#
_entry.id   AF-A0A2V5P3P1-F1
#
_cell.length_a   1.000
_cell.length_b   1.000
_cell.length_c   1.000
_cell.angle_alpha   90.00
_cell.angle_beta   90.00
_cell.angle_gamma   90.00
#
_symmetry.space_group_name_H-M   'P 1'
#
loop_
_entity.id
_entity.type
_entity.pdbx_description
1 polymer ?
#
loop_
_entity_poly.entity_id
_entity_poly.type
_entity_poly.pdbx_seq_one_letter_code
_entity_poly.pdbx_strand_id
1 'polypeptide(L)'
;MWLALLLCGCASPGSRNIGFSRPFVFGQDTFAYPNELVWFYYRDPDSGKLRHKDRQPPPSYSHHCFVVARSARQFFQNARFDPARPVADEATYRTLIRRVVSTNLRDRPKEEKILIPGYPSLSAFSAAQEKLLKEECGSAWQSYFQRGHWRMIFPFTRGQQERLQARLLASIGQRRPPVVHLVRFPYITINHAVVLFDAKETEQQILFAVYDPYDPAKPAQLIFNRKERRFYFPPNDYFLGGRVDAYEVYCSWKY
;
A
#
# COMPACT_ATOMS: atom_id res chain seq x y z
N MET A 1 -19.23 -48.38 21.59
CA MET A 1 -18.49 -48.28 20.32
C MET A 1 -18.11 -46.81 20.14
N TRP A 2 -16.82 -46.50 20.22
CA TRP A 2 -16.28 -45.15 20.45
C TRP A 2 -16.34 -44.25 19.20
N LEU A 3 -16.80 -43.01 19.37
CA LEU A 3 -16.68 -41.92 18.40
C LEU A 3 -15.23 -41.41 18.40
N ALA A 4 -14.54 -41.48 17.25
CA ALA A 4 -13.28 -40.79 17.03
C ALA A 4 -13.54 -39.49 16.25
N LEU A 5 -13.54 -38.36 16.95
CA LEU A 5 -13.48 -37.02 16.37
C LEU A 5 -12.06 -36.75 15.88
N LEU A 6 -11.85 -36.79 14.56
CA LEU A 6 -10.61 -36.33 13.93
C LEU A 6 -10.55 -34.79 13.98
N LEU A 7 -9.86 -34.27 14.99
CA LEU A 7 -9.40 -32.88 15.04
C LEU A 7 -8.30 -32.67 13.98
N CYS A 8 -8.69 -32.40 12.74
CA CYS A 8 -7.78 -31.84 11.75
C CYS A 8 -7.50 -30.37 12.12
N GLY A 9 -6.45 -30.18 12.93
CA GLY A 9 -5.86 -28.87 13.14
C GLY A 9 -5.43 -28.28 11.81
N CYS A 10 -6.15 -27.25 11.34
CA CYS A 10 -5.73 -26.43 10.22
C CYS A 10 -4.46 -25.66 10.61
N ALA A 11 -3.30 -26.30 10.48
CA ALA A 11 -2.02 -25.61 10.39
C ALA A 11 -2.11 -24.69 9.18
N SER A 12 -2.44 -23.42 9.43
CA SER A 12 -2.35 -22.39 8.40
C SER A 12 -0.87 -22.33 8.02
N PRO A 13 -0.50 -22.54 6.74
CA PRO A 13 0.88 -22.38 6.34
C PRO A 13 1.24 -20.93 6.68
N GLY A 14 2.13 -20.77 7.67
CA GLY A 14 2.67 -19.47 8.02
C GLY A 14 3.16 -18.82 6.74
N SER A 15 2.83 -17.54 6.54
CA SER A 15 3.45 -16.70 5.52
C SER A 15 4.94 -17.06 5.47
N ARG A 16 5.38 -17.72 4.39
CA ARG A 16 6.78 -18.14 4.25
C ARG A 16 7.64 -16.89 4.47
N ASN A 17 8.51 -16.94 5.48
CA ASN A 17 9.47 -15.88 5.81
C ASN A 17 10.31 -15.57 4.57
N ILE A 18 10.00 -14.48 3.89
CA ILE A 18 10.79 -13.98 2.78
C ILE A 18 11.29 -12.61 3.21
N GLY A 19 12.49 -12.61 3.80
CA GLY A 19 13.22 -11.39 4.10
C GLY A 19 13.74 -10.74 2.83
N PHE A 20 13.74 -9.42 2.78
CA PHE A 20 14.33 -8.65 1.68
C PHE A 20 15.76 -8.26 2.02
N SER A 21 16.64 -8.17 1.02
CA SER A 21 18.05 -7.86 1.25
C SER A 21 18.27 -6.46 1.82
N ARG A 22 17.39 -5.50 1.49
CA ARG A 22 17.43 -4.12 1.99
C ARG A 22 16.05 -3.65 2.44
N PRO A 23 15.95 -2.66 3.35
CA PRO A 23 14.69 -2.03 3.69
C PRO A 23 14.13 -1.21 2.51
N PHE A 24 12.82 -0.97 2.56
CA PHE A 24 12.16 0.01 1.70
C PHE A 24 12.49 1.42 2.19
N VAL A 25 12.94 2.30 1.29
CA VAL A 25 13.43 3.63 1.61
C VAL A 25 12.47 4.66 1.00
N PHE A 26 11.76 5.40 1.87
CA PHE A 26 10.91 6.50 1.44
C PHE A 26 11.72 7.54 0.63
N GLY A 27 11.14 8.07 -0.45
CA GLY A 27 11.81 9.00 -1.35
C GLY A 27 12.77 8.35 -2.36
N GLN A 28 13.11 7.06 -2.20
CA GLN A 28 13.82 6.27 -3.22
C GLN A 28 12.90 5.24 -3.87
N ASP A 29 12.15 4.50 -3.06
CA ASP A 29 11.24 3.42 -3.49
C ASP A 29 9.79 3.87 -3.65
N THR A 30 9.55 5.18 -3.60
CA THR A 30 8.23 5.81 -3.76
C THR A 30 8.13 6.47 -5.14
N PHE A 31 6.92 6.58 -5.67
CA PHE A 31 6.69 7.45 -6.83
C PHE A 31 6.81 8.91 -6.41
N ALA A 32 7.27 9.76 -7.32
CA ALA A 32 7.43 11.20 -7.11
C ALA A 32 6.15 11.99 -7.40
N TYR A 33 5.18 11.39 -8.10
CA TYR A 33 3.91 12.03 -8.45
C TYR A 33 2.77 11.58 -7.52
N PRO A 34 1.81 12.48 -7.22
CA PRO A 34 0.66 12.15 -6.39
C PRO A 34 -0.41 11.38 -7.18
N ASN A 35 -1.10 10.48 -6.49
CA ASN A 35 -2.45 10.05 -6.86
C ASN A 35 -3.44 11.09 -6.32
N GLU A 36 -3.82 12.02 -7.19
CA GLU A 36 -4.66 13.17 -6.86
C GLU A 36 -6.07 12.77 -6.41
N LEU A 37 -6.72 13.68 -5.69
CA LEU A 37 -8.12 13.55 -5.27
C LEU A 37 -9.07 14.17 -6.28
N VAL A 38 -10.21 13.53 -6.51
CA VAL A 38 -11.32 14.12 -7.29
C VAL A 38 -12.06 15.20 -6.49
N TRP A 39 -12.14 15.03 -5.17
CA TRP A 39 -12.85 15.94 -4.29
C TRP A 39 -11.91 16.54 -3.23
N PHE A 40 -12.16 17.80 -2.89
CA PHE A 40 -11.61 18.43 -1.69
C PHE A 40 -12.64 18.33 -0.57
N TYR A 41 -12.26 17.72 0.55
CA TYR A 41 -13.12 17.57 1.71
C TYR A 41 -12.85 18.68 2.73
N TYR A 42 -13.91 19.27 3.27
CA TYR A 42 -13.79 20.32 4.28
C TYR A 42 -14.87 20.18 5.34
N ARG A 43 -14.57 20.66 6.54
CA ARG A 43 -15.58 20.82 7.58
C ARG A 43 -16.29 22.14 7.32
N ASP A 44 -17.59 22.06 7.09
CA ASP A 44 -18.46 23.21 6.96
C ASP A 44 -18.47 23.98 8.30
N PRO A 45 -18.05 25.25 8.33
CA PRO A 45 -17.87 25.98 9.58
C PRO A 45 -19.20 26.23 10.31
N ASP A 46 -20.31 26.33 9.58
CA ASP A 46 -21.63 26.64 10.14
C ASP A 46 -22.32 25.39 10.72
N SER A 47 -22.31 24.28 9.98
CA SER A 47 -23.00 23.05 10.39
C SER A 47 -22.09 22.04 11.08
N GLY A 48 -20.76 22.25 11.03
CA GLY A 48 -19.76 21.30 11.50
C GLY A 48 -19.71 19.97 10.71
N LYS A 49 -20.52 19.83 9.66
CA LYS A 49 -20.62 18.61 8.84
C LYS A 49 -19.47 18.53 7.83
N LEU A 50 -19.11 17.31 7.45
CA LEU A 50 -18.19 17.09 6.34
C LEU A 50 -18.91 17.41 5.04
N ARG A 51 -18.33 18.30 4.25
CA ARG A 51 -18.74 18.57 2.87
C ARG A 51 -17.57 18.30 1.94
N HIS A 52 -17.89 18.16 0.66
CA HIS A 52 -16.90 18.02 -0.39
C HIS A 52 -17.24 18.99 -1.53
N LYS A 53 -16.21 19.39 -2.27
CA LYS A 53 -16.35 20.12 -3.53
C LYS A 53 -15.46 19.47 -4.58
N ASP A 54 -15.86 19.57 -5.85
CA ASP A 54 -15.01 19.12 -6.95
C ASP A 54 -13.70 19.89 -6.95
N ARG A 55 -12.60 19.17 -7.19
CA ARG A 55 -11.29 19.79 -7.37
C ARG A 55 -11.25 20.53 -8.71
N GLN A 56 -10.74 21.76 -8.68
CA GLN A 56 -10.53 22.59 -9.87
C GLN A 56 -9.06 23.05 -9.91
N PRO A 57 -8.30 22.73 -10.99
CA PRO A 57 -8.72 21.93 -12.15
C PRO A 57 -8.98 20.45 -11.77
N PRO A 58 -9.72 19.70 -12.60
CA PRO A 58 -9.90 18.26 -12.42
C PRO A 58 -8.55 17.53 -12.33
N PRO A 59 -8.43 16.49 -11.49
CA PRO A 59 -7.16 15.80 -11.32
C PRO A 59 -6.73 15.09 -12.61
N SER A 60 -5.43 15.14 -12.90
CA SER A 60 -4.85 14.45 -14.06
C SER A 60 -4.71 12.93 -13.84
N TYR A 61 -4.65 12.51 -12.57
CA TYR A 61 -4.45 11.11 -12.17
C TYR A 61 -5.03 10.83 -10.78
N SER A 62 -6.21 10.20 -10.70
CA SER A 62 -6.93 9.93 -9.45
C SER A 62 -7.47 8.50 -9.40
N HIS A 63 -7.85 8.00 -8.21
CA HIS A 63 -8.36 6.64 -8.00
C HIS A 63 -7.39 5.49 -8.35
N HIS A 64 -6.09 5.73 -8.29
CA HIS A 64 -5.04 4.75 -8.56
C HIS A 64 -4.26 4.34 -7.29
N CYS A 65 -4.71 4.68 -6.07
CA CYS A 65 -3.95 4.38 -4.84
C CYS A 65 -3.55 2.90 -4.71
N PHE A 66 -4.44 1.96 -5.07
CA PHE A 66 -4.12 0.52 -5.08
C PHE A 66 -3.06 0.16 -6.12
N VAL A 67 -3.17 0.74 -7.31
CA VAL A 67 -2.24 0.52 -8.42
C VAL A 67 -0.86 1.07 -8.06
N VAL A 68 -0.78 2.32 -7.59
CA VAL A 68 0.46 2.98 -7.19
C VAL A 68 1.13 2.24 -6.02
N ALA A 69 0.37 1.89 -4.97
CA ALA A 69 0.92 1.14 -3.84
C ALA A 69 1.41 -0.27 -4.25
N ARG A 70 0.66 -0.97 -5.12
CA ARG A 70 1.09 -2.25 -5.70
C ARG A 70 2.36 -2.10 -6.51
N SER A 71 2.39 -1.14 -7.42
CA SER A 71 3.53 -0.92 -8.31
C SER A 71 4.78 -0.54 -7.51
N ALA A 72 4.68 0.33 -6.51
CA ALA A 72 5.82 0.69 -5.65
C ALA A 72 6.42 -0.57 -5.00
N ARG A 73 5.55 -1.45 -4.50
CA ARG A 73 5.96 -2.74 -3.96
C ARG A 73 6.61 -3.67 -4.99
N GLN A 74 6.11 -3.69 -6.23
CA GLN A 74 6.63 -4.48 -7.34
C GLN A 74 8.02 -3.98 -7.79
N PHE A 75 8.20 -2.66 -7.92
CA PHE A 75 9.49 -2.05 -8.23
C PHE A 75 10.53 -2.34 -7.16
N PHE A 76 10.20 -2.13 -5.88
CA PHE A 76 11.10 -2.45 -4.78
C PHE A 76 11.57 -3.92 -4.80
N GLN A 77 10.63 -4.84 -5.07
CA GLN A 77 10.91 -6.27 -5.09
C GLN A 77 11.76 -6.68 -6.30
N ASN A 78 11.38 -6.23 -7.50
CA ASN A 78 11.80 -6.86 -8.75
C ASN A 78 12.64 -5.95 -9.64
N ALA A 79 12.82 -4.67 -9.30
CA ALA A 79 13.61 -3.72 -10.10
C ALA A 79 14.91 -3.30 -9.40
N ARG A 80 15.93 -3.04 -10.21
CA ARG A 80 17.18 -2.37 -9.80
C ARG A 80 17.40 -1.18 -10.72
N PHE A 81 17.82 -0.06 -10.14
CA PHE A 81 18.12 1.17 -10.85
C PHE A 81 19.64 1.29 -11.05
N ASP A 82 20.08 1.77 -12.21
CA ASP A 82 21.50 1.94 -12.55
C ASP A 82 21.72 3.29 -13.26
N PRO A 83 22.13 4.33 -12.52
CA PRO A 83 22.30 5.67 -13.07
C PRO A 83 23.54 5.80 -13.95
N ALA A 84 24.48 4.84 -13.92
CA ALA A 84 25.68 4.87 -14.76
C ALA A 84 25.38 4.46 -16.21
N ARG A 85 24.23 3.82 -16.45
CA ARG A 85 23.80 3.44 -17.80
C ARG A 85 23.12 4.61 -18.51
N PRO A 86 23.24 4.71 -19.85
CA PRO A 86 22.50 5.71 -20.62
C PRO A 86 20.99 5.59 -20.42
N VAL A 87 20.30 6.72 -20.43
CA VAL A 87 18.83 6.76 -20.48
C VAL A 87 18.36 6.04 -21.75
N ALA A 88 17.46 5.07 -21.59
CA ALA A 88 16.87 4.33 -22.70
C ALA A 88 15.72 5.11 -23.37
N ASP A 89 15.29 4.66 -24.54
CA ASP A 89 14.13 5.21 -25.22
C ASP A 89 12.79 4.84 -24.56
N GLU A 90 11.72 5.52 -24.97
CA GLU A 90 10.38 5.34 -24.44
C GLU A 90 9.88 3.89 -24.58
N ALA A 91 10.11 3.26 -25.73
CA ALA A 91 9.65 1.90 -26.02
C ALA A 91 10.30 0.86 -25.09
N THR A 92 11.58 1.05 -24.80
CA THR A 92 12.34 0.24 -23.85
C THR A 92 11.77 0.42 -22.44
N TYR A 93 11.57 1.65 -21.98
CA TYR A 93 10.98 1.87 -20.64
C TYR A 93 9.58 1.30 -20.52
N ARG A 94 8.74 1.43 -21.55
CA ARG A 94 7.40 0.82 -21.57
C ARG A 94 7.47 -0.69 -21.36
N THR A 95 8.39 -1.36 -22.06
CA THR A 95 8.63 -2.80 -21.91
C THR A 95 9.11 -3.17 -20.51
N LEU A 96 10.06 -2.41 -19.96
CA LEU A 96 10.59 -2.64 -18.62
C LEU A 96 9.55 -2.44 -17.53
N ILE A 97 8.75 -1.36 -17.62
CA ILE A 97 7.66 -1.08 -16.68
C ILE A 97 6.65 -2.22 -16.71
N ARG A 98 6.18 -2.62 -17.89
CA ARG A 98 5.26 -3.77 -18.06
C ARG A 98 5.81 -5.04 -17.43
N ARG A 99 7.10 -5.33 -17.64
CA ARG A 99 7.77 -6.49 -17.05
C ARG A 99 7.73 -6.42 -15.52
N VAL A 100 8.01 -5.27 -14.91
CA VAL A 100 7.92 -5.09 -13.45
C VAL A 100 6.48 -5.25 -12.95
N VAL A 101 5.51 -4.55 -13.54
CA VAL A 101 4.12 -4.56 -13.03
C VAL A 101 3.36 -5.85 -13.34
N SER A 102 3.88 -6.70 -14.22
CA SER A 102 3.39 -8.06 -14.45
C SER A 102 3.83 -9.08 -13.37
N THR A 103 4.78 -8.71 -12.50
CA THR A 103 5.28 -9.62 -11.46
C THR A 103 4.25 -9.87 -10.36
N ASN A 104 4.22 -11.08 -9.83
CA ASN A 104 3.33 -11.41 -8.71
C ASN A 104 4.02 -11.09 -7.38
N LEU A 105 3.38 -10.27 -6.54
CA LEU A 105 3.90 -9.88 -5.23
C LEU A 105 4.02 -11.04 -4.23
N ARG A 106 3.39 -12.19 -4.53
CA ARG A 106 3.47 -13.41 -3.71
C ARG A 106 4.71 -14.25 -4.03
N ASP A 107 5.32 -14.02 -5.19
CA ASP A 107 6.51 -14.78 -5.59
C ASP A 107 7.70 -14.34 -4.74
N ARG A 108 8.68 -15.23 -4.61
CA ARG A 108 9.96 -14.86 -3.99
C ARG A 108 10.63 -13.78 -4.86
N PRO A 109 11.32 -12.80 -4.26
CA PRO A 109 12.18 -11.90 -5.00
C PRO A 109 13.13 -12.71 -5.87
N LYS A 110 13.17 -12.39 -7.16
CA LYS A 110 14.14 -13.00 -8.08
C LYS A 110 15.53 -12.47 -7.74
N GLU A 111 16.54 -13.32 -7.85
CA GLU A 111 17.95 -12.89 -7.72
C GLU A 111 18.31 -11.88 -8.82
N GLU A 112 17.89 -12.18 -10.05
CA GLU A 112 18.00 -11.27 -11.17
C GLU A 112 16.85 -10.26 -11.18
N LYS A 113 17.16 -9.03 -10.76
CA LYS A 113 16.22 -7.90 -10.84
C LYS A 113 16.20 -7.30 -12.24
N ILE A 114 15.02 -6.82 -12.64
CA ILE A 114 14.81 -6.07 -13.88
C ILE A 114 15.57 -4.74 -13.76
N LEU A 115 16.53 -4.53 -14.65
CA LEU A 115 17.37 -3.35 -14.64
C LEU A 115 16.66 -2.17 -15.32
N ILE A 116 16.56 -1.05 -14.62
CA ILE A 116 16.10 0.24 -15.14
C ILE A 116 17.32 1.15 -15.29
N PRO A 117 17.78 1.44 -16.53
CA PRO A 117 18.96 2.27 -16.76
C PRO A 117 18.67 3.77 -16.58
N GLY A 118 19.69 4.58 -16.39
CA GLY A 118 19.63 6.04 -16.46
C GLY A 118 19.10 6.77 -15.23
N TYR A 119 18.68 6.03 -14.20
CA TYR A 119 18.09 6.61 -12.99
C TYR A 119 18.65 5.95 -11.72
N PRO A 120 18.72 6.67 -10.59
CA PRO A 120 19.20 6.12 -9.32
C PRO A 120 18.12 5.41 -8.49
N SER A 121 16.84 5.71 -8.72
CA SER A 121 15.73 5.22 -7.89
C SER A 121 14.38 5.29 -8.59
N LEU A 122 13.34 4.68 -7.99
CA LEU A 122 11.96 4.78 -8.50
C LEU A 122 11.49 6.23 -8.47
N SER A 123 11.82 6.98 -7.42
CA SER A 123 11.44 8.38 -7.30
C SER A 123 12.00 9.21 -8.47
N ALA A 124 13.30 9.12 -8.75
CA ALA A 124 13.93 9.83 -9.85
C ALA A 124 13.41 9.37 -11.24
N PHE A 125 13.26 8.06 -11.43
CA PHE A 125 12.66 7.51 -12.66
C PHE A 125 11.23 8.01 -12.86
N SER A 126 10.44 8.03 -11.80
CA SER A 126 9.03 8.42 -11.87
C SER A 126 8.79 9.91 -12.02
N ALA A 127 9.70 10.75 -11.55
CA ALA A 127 9.69 12.18 -11.84
C ALA A 127 9.96 12.45 -13.32
N ALA A 128 10.88 11.70 -13.94
CA ALA A 128 11.24 11.90 -15.34
C ALA A 128 10.27 11.22 -16.33
N GLN A 129 9.72 10.06 -15.95
CA GLN A 129 8.90 9.19 -16.82
C GLN A 129 7.46 9.05 -16.31
N GLU A 130 6.94 10.10 -15.67
CA GLU A 130 5.62 10.14 -15.02
C GLU A 130 4.51 9.68 -15.97
N LYS A 131 4.47 10.24 -17.18
CA LYS A 131 3.45 9.92 -18.18
C LYS A 131 3.43 8.42 -18.50
N LEU A 132 4.61 7.82 -18.74
CA LEU A 132 4.71 6.39 -19.03
C LEU A 132 4.25 5.53 -17.86
N LEU A 133 4.64 5.88 -16.63
CA LEU A 133 4.24 5.11 -15.46
C LEU A 133 2.74 5.20 -15.19
N LYS A 134 2.14 6.37 -15.40
CA LYS A 134 0.68 6.55 -15.31
C LYS A 134 -0.05 5.70 -16.36
N GLU A 135 0.46 5.63 -17.59
CA GLU A 135 -0.10 4.80 -18.67
C GLU A 135 0.05 3.29 -18.40
N GLU A 136 1.19 2.87 -17.83
CA GLU A 136 1.57 1.46 -17.79
C GLU A 136 1.32 0.75 -16.45
N CYS A 137 1.20 1.48 -15.34
CA CYS A 137 0.95 0.84 -14.03
C CYS A 137 -0.45 0.21 -13.91
N GLY A 138 -1.39 0.60 -14.79
CA GLY A 138 -2.74 0.05 -14.88
C GLY A 138 -3.83 1.09 -14.60
N SER A 139 -5.08 0.72 -14.89
CA SER A 139 -6.26 1.59 -14.81
C SER A 139 -6.85 1.71 -13.40
N ALA A 140 -7.45 2.86 -13.10
CA ALA A 140 -8.23 3.17 -11.89
C ALA A 140 -9.28 2.10 -11.53
N TRP A 141 -9.83 1.38 -12.51
CA TRP A 141 -10.81 0.31 -12.28
C TRP A 141 -10.29 -0.82 -11.39
N GLN A 142 -8.97 -1.04 -11.35
CA GLN A 142 -8.34 -2.03 -10.46
C GLN A 142 -8.44 -1.63 -8.98
N SER A 143 -8.67 -0.35 -8.68
CA SER A 143 -8.96 0.15 -7.33
C SER A 143 -10.41 -0.05 -6.93
N TYR A 144 -11.33 -0.37 -7.84
CA TYR A 144 -12.75 -0.61 -7.52
C TYR A 144 -13.08 -2.10 -7.45
N PHE A 145 -12.49 -2.93 -8.33
CA PHE A 145 -12.82 -4.36 -8.50
C PHE A 145 -11.74 -5.32 -8.01
N GLN A 146 -10.86 -4.89 -7.11
CA GLN A 146 -9.91 -5.83 -6.51
C GLN A 146 -10.65 -6.87 -5.67
N ARG A 147 -10.40 -8.16 -5.90
CA ARG A 147 -11.05 -9.25 -5.16
C ARG A 147 -10.99 -9.03 -3.64
N GLY A 148 -9.88 -8.52 -3.09
CA GLY A 148 -9.78 -8.19 -1.65
C GLY A 148 -10.85 -7.23 -1.12
N HIS A 149 -11.51 -6.44 -1.97
CA HIS A 149 -12.55 -5.49 -1.60
C HIS A 149 -13.80 -6.17 -1.02
N TRP A 150 -14.07 -7.44 -1.36
CA TRP A 150 -15.15 -8.20 -0.72
C TRP A 150 -14.93 -8.29 0.80
N ARG A 151 -13.69 -8.21 1.29
CA ARG A 151 -13.41 -8.25 2.74
C ARG A 151 -13.96 -7.02 3.46
N MET A 152 -14.18 -5.89 2.77
CA MET A 152 -14.68 -4.64 3.39
C MET A 152 -16.10 -4.78 3.93
N ILE A 153 -16.93 -5.65 3.34
CA ILE A 153 -18.32 -5.85 3.78
C ILE A 153 -18.44 -6.75 5.01
N PHE A 154 -17.34 -7.37 5.47
CA PHE A 154 -17.31 -8.20 6.67
C PHE A 154 -16.77 -7.40 7.86
N PRO A 155 -17.35 -7.54 9.07
CA PRO A 155 -16.87 -6.83 10.25
C PRO A 155 -15.43 -7.21 10.59
N PHE A 156 -14.67 -6.24 11.10
CA PHE A 156 -13.31 -6.43 11.58
C PHE A 156 -13.29 -6.49 13.10
N THR A 157 -12.93 -7.65 13.66
CA THR A 157 -12.87 -7.84 15.11
C THR A 157 -11.56 -7.26 15.69
N ARG A 158 -11.58 -6.88 16.97
CA ARG A 158 -10.38 -6.39 17.69
C ARG A 158 -9.23 -7.40 17.62
N GLY A 159 -9.54 -8.68 17.79
CA GLY A 159 -8.54 -9.74 17.67
C GLY A 159 -7.98 -9.96 16.27
N GLN A 160 -8.74 -9.66 15.21
CA GLN A 160 -8.20 -9.67 13.85
C GLN A 160 -7.20 -8.51 13.65
N GLN A 161 -7.54 -7.30 14.09
CA GLN A 161 -6.66 -6.13 13.97
C GLN A 161 -5.38 -6.31 14.81
N GLU A 162 -5.49 -6.89 16.01
CA GLU A 162 -4.31 -7.21 16.83
C GLU A 162 -3.42 -8.30 16.21
N ARG A 163 -3.99 -9.34 15.58
CA ARG A 163 -3.18 -10.32 14.85
C ARG A 163 -2.54 -9.70 13.60
N LEU A 164 -3.24 -8.77 12.96
CA LEU A 164 -2.70 -8.05 11.80
C LEU A 164 -1.49 -7.21 12.21
N GLN A 165 -1.56 -6.39 13.27
CA GLN A 165 -0.40 -5.58 13.65
C GLN A 165 0.85 -6.42 13.93
N ALA A 166 0.69 -7.59 14.56
CA ALA A 166 1.83 -8.47 14.86
C ALA A 166 2.47 -8.99 13.56
N ARG A 167 1.65 -9.30 12.55
CA ARG A 167 2.13 -9.70 11.22
C ARG A 167 2.81 -8.54 10.48
N LEU A 168 2.29 -7.32 10.61
CA LEU A 168 2.88 -6.13 9.99
C LEU A 168 4.25 -5.84 10.61
N LEU A 169 4.37 -5.88 11.94
CA LEU A 169 5.66 -5.75 12.64
C LEU A 169 6.66 -6.83 12.19
N ALA A 170 6.24 -8.10 12.16
CA ALA A 170 7.10 -9.18 11.70
C ALA A 170 7.56 -8.98 10.24
N SER A 171 6.69 -8.44 9.39
CA SER A 171 7.02 -8.16 7.99
C SER A 171 8.05 -7.05 7.85
N ILE A 172 7.87 -5.95 8.61
CA ILE A 172 8.81 -4.83 8.64
C ILE A 172 10.17 -5.28 9.20
N GLY A 173 10.18 -6.09 10.26
CA GLY A 173 11.41 -6.71 10.78
C GLY A 173 12.14 -7.59 9.76
N GLN A 174 11.42 -8.14 8.79
CA GLN A 174 11.97 -8.88 7.65
C GLN A 174 12.26 -7.99 6.43
N ARG A 175 12.23 -6.67 6.58
CA ARG A 175 12.42 -5.68 5.50
C ARG A 175 11.40 -5.83 4.37
N ARG A 176 10.27 -6.50 4.62
CA ARG A 176 9.19 -6.70 3.67
C ARG A 176 8.17 -5.59 3.86
N PRO A 177 7.99 -4.67 2.91
CA PRO A 177 7.02 -3.59 3.03
C PRO A 177 5.61 -4.12 2.68
N PRO A 178 4.68 -4.28 3.64
CA PRO A 178 3.34 -4.77 3.32
C PRO A 178 2.49 -3.66 2.68
N VAL A 179 1.64 -4.03 1.73
CA VAL A 179 0.62 -3.13 1.17
C VAL A 179 -0.66 -3.32 1.98
N VAL A 180 -1.16 -2.26 2.59
CA VAL A 180 -2.28 -2.30 3.53
C VAL A 180 -3.44 -1.50 2.97
N HIS A 181 -4.61 -2.09 2.98
CA HIS A 181 -5.87 -1.41 2.70
C HIS A 181 -6.45 -0.89 4.01
N LEU A 182 -6.64 0.43 4.07
CA LEU A 182 -7.37 1.16 5.10
C LEU A 182 -8.81 1.40 4.68
N VAL A 183 -9.75 0.87 5.45
CA VAL A 183 -11.18 1.01 5.20
C VAL A 183 -11.92 1.40 6.48
N ARG A 184 -13.11 1.98 6.34
CA ARG A 184 -14.09 2.04 7.42
C ARG A 184 -15.42 1.48 6.94
N PHE A 185 -15.97 0.54 7.69
CA PHE A 185 -17.28 -0.08 7.44
C PHE A 185 -18.13 -0.05 8.73
N PRO A 186 -19.47 0.15 8.64
CA PRO A 186 -20.28 0.39 7.45
C PRO A 186 -20.14 1.80 6.84
N TYR A 187 -19.50 2.72 7.55
CA TYR A 187 -19.30 4.09 7.10
C TYR A 187 -18.08 4.19 6.17
N ILE A 188 -18.30 4.13 4.85
CA ILE A 188 -17.26 4.24 3.80
C ILE A 188 -16.68 5.67 3.75
N THR A 189 -15.92 6.02 4.78
CA THR A 189 -15.26 7.33 4.92
C THR A 189 -13.79 7.28 4.48
N ILE A 190 -13.25 6.09 4.25
CA ILE A 190 -11.93 5.85 3.67
C ILE A 190 -11.95 4.49 2.95
N ASN A 191 -11.30 4.45 1.79
CA ASN A 191 -11.04 3.25 0.98
C ASN A 191 -9.71 3.51 0.26
N HIS A 192 -8.60 3.15 0.91
CA HIS A 192 -7.28 3.61 0.51
C HIS A 192 -6.20 2.56 0.72
N ALA A 193 -5.23 2.51 -0.19
CA ALA A 193 -4.08 1.61 -0.10
C ALA A 193 -2.80 2.39 0.20
N VAL A 194 -2.03 1.90 1.17
CA VAL A 194 -0.75 2.47 1.59
C VAL A 194 0.33 1.38 1.65
N VAL A 195 1.60 1.77 1.63
CA VAL A 195 2.73 0.85 1.80
C VAL A 195 3.42 1.16 3.13
N LEU A 196 3.49 0.19 4.04
CA LEU A 196 4.23 0.36 5.29
C LEU A 196 5.70 0.06 5.04
N PHE A 197 6.60 0.83 5.64
CA PHE A 197 8.05 0.65 5.46
C PHE A 197 8.87 0.67 6.75
N ASP A 198 8.32 1.21 7.84
CA ASP A 198 9.00 1.24 9.14
C ASP A 198 7.98 1.20 10.29
N ALA A 199 8.43 0.88 11.50
CA ALA A 199 7.59 0.85 12.69
C ALA A 199 8.37 1.25 13.95
N LYS A 200 7.74 2.07 14.80
CA LYS A 200 8.21 2.39 16.14
C LYS A 200 7.21 1.89 17.17
N GLU A 201 7.67 1.07 18.10
CA GLU A 201 6.85 0.55 19.19
C GLU A 201 6.97 1.42 20.44
N THR A 202 5.84 1.64 21.12
CA THR A 202 5.76 2.14 22.49
C THR A 202 4.90 1.18 23.32
N GLU A 203 4.85 1.40 24.63
CA GLU A 203 4.00 0.62 25.53
C GLU A 203 2.51 0.75 25.19
N GLN A 204 2.09 1.92 24.71
CA GLN A 204 0.67 2.22 24.45
C GLN A 204 0.31 1.97 22.98
N GLN A 205 1.25 2.16 22.05
CA GLN A 205 0.97 2.25 20.63
C GLN A 205 2.06 1.60 19.77
N ILE A 206 1.72 1.33 18.52
CA ILE A 206 2.69 1.05 17.45
C ILE A 206 2.46 2.07 16.35
N LEU A 207 3.53 2.73 15.95
CA LEU A 207 3.54 3.79 14.96
C LEU A 207 4.17 3.25 13.67
N PHE A 208 3.36 2.90 12.69
CA PHE A 208 3.83 2.45 11.38
C PHE A 208 4.03 3.66 10.46
N ALA A 209 5.23 3.82 9.91
CA ALA A 209 5.49 4.80 8.86
C ALA A 209 4.95 4.26 7.53
N VAL A 210 4.21 5.09 6.80
CA VAL A 210 3.54 4.69 5.56
C VAL A 210 3.88 5.62 4.42
N TYR A 211 4.14 5.04 3.26
CA TYR A 211 4.04 5.72 1.98
C TYR A 211 2.58 5.76 1.57
N ASP A 212 2.06 6.98 1.48
CA ASP A 212 0.72 7.28 1.00
C ASP A 212 0.80 7.75 -0.46
N PRO A 213 0.22 7.01 -1.43
CA PRO A 213 0.19 7.44 -2.82
C PRO A 213 -0.41 8.83 -3.06
N TYR A 214 -1.25 9.34 -2.15
CA TYR A 214 -1.82 10.67 -2.25
C TYR A 214 -0.76 11.78 -2.09
N ASP A 215 0.14 11.63 -1.12
CA ASP A 215 1.17 12.63 -0.82
C ASP A 215 2.57 11.97 -0.84
N PRO A 216 3.26 11.98 -2.00
CA PRO A 216 4.59 11.40 -2.12
C PRO A 216 5.69 12.24 -1.47
N ALA A 217 5.40 13.47 -1.03
CA ALA A 217 6.40 14.38 -0.51
C ALA A 217 6.78 14.10 0.95
N LYS A 218 5.88 13.46 1.70
CA LYS A 218 6.12 13.11 3.12
C LYS A 218 5.49 11.78 3.50
N PRO A 219 6.09 11.02 4.43
CA PRO A 219 5.46 9.83 4.96
C PRO A 219 4.25 10.22 5.84
N ALA A 220 3.24 9.36 5.84
CA ALA A 220 2.14 9.41 6.80
C ALA A 220 2.37 8.36 7.91
N GLN A 221 1.44 8.28 8.86
CA GLN A 221 1.54 7.37 9.99
C GLN A 221 0.24 6.59 10.21
N LEU A 222 0.34 5.27 10.31
CA LEU A 222 -0.74 4.40 10.74
C LEU A 222 -0.48 3.98 12.20
N ILE A 223 -1.42 4.26 13.07
CA ILE A 223 -1.26 4.09 14.52
C ILE A 223 -2.08 2.89 14.97
N PHE A 224 -1.45 1.90 15.62
CA PHE A 224 -2.17 0.85 16.34
C PHE A 224 -2.21 1.17 17.83
N ASN A 225 -3.41 1.33 18.39
CA ASN A 225 -3.61 1.48 19.83
C ASN A 225 -3.72 0.10 20.47
N ARG A 226 -2.78 -0.24 21.38
CA ARG A 226 -2.71 -1.57 22.01
C ARG A 226 -3.87 -1.83 22.97
N LYS A 227 -4.28 -0.84 23.75
CA LYS A 227 -5.41 -0.97 24.70
C LYS A 227 -6.73 -1.24 23.97
N GLU A 228 -6.96 -0.50 22.89
CA GLU A 228 -8.21 -0.61 22.14
C GLU A 228 -8.20 -1.73 21.10
N ARG A 229 -7.00 -2.20 20.74
CA ARG A 229 -6.76 -3.20 19.69
C ARG A 229 -7.34 -2.76 18.35
N ARG A 230 -7.07 -1.49 17.98
CA ARG A 230 -7.61 -0.80 16.79
C ARG A 230 -6.56 0.08 16.13
N PHE A 231 -6.74 0.27 14.83
CA PHE A 231 -5.93 1.21 14.05
C PHE A 231 -6.61 2.57 13.94
N TYR A 232 -5.76 3.58 13.85
CA TYR A 232 -6.09 4.99 13.70
C TYR A 232 -5.24 5.59 12.59
N PHE A 233 -5.86 6.43 11.78
CA PHE A 233 -5.17 7.20 10.75
C PHE A 233 -5.41 8.69 11.01
N PRO A 234 -4.38 9.55 10.90
CA PRO A 234 -4.52 10.97 11.18
C PRO A 234 -5.41 11.66 10.15
N PRO A 235 -5.94 12.86 10.48
CA PRO A 235 -6.65 13.67 9.51
C PRO A 235 -5.72 14.12 8.38
N ASN A 236 -6.27 14.18 7.16
CA ASN A 236 -5.66 14.74 5.97
C ASN A 236 -6.76 15.25 5.01
N ASP A 237 -6.36 15.67 3.81
CA ASP A 237 -7.25 16.30 2.83
C ASP A 237 -8.39 15.40 2.33
N TYR A 238 -8.30 14.08 2.52
CA TYR A 238 -9.34 13.12 2.11
C TYR A 238 -9.96 12.32 3.26
N PHE A 239 -9.44 12.46 4.48
CA PHE A 239 -9.92 11.72 5.64
C PHE A 239 -9.91 12.61 6.88
N LEU A 240 -11.03 12.67 7.60
CA LEU A 240 -11.14 13.46 8.84
C LEU A 240 -10.33 12.92 10.02
N GLY A 241 -9.62 11.80 9.83
CA GLY A 241 -8.90 11.13 10.87
C GLY A 241 -9.79 10.22 11.73
N GLY A 242 -9.13 9.40 12.54
CA GLY A 242 -9.78 8.53 13.50
C GLY A 242 -9.66 7.05 13.14
N ARG A 243 -10.59 6.24 13.66
CA ARG A 243 -10.53 4.78 13.59
C ARG A 243 -10.64 4.28 12.15
N VAL A 244 -9.72 3.39 11.79
CA VAL A 244 -9.75 2.62 10.54
C VAL A 244 -9.66 1.13 10.84
N ASP A 245 -10.19 0.31 9.94
CA ASP A 245 -9.95 -1.11 9.89
C ASP A 245 -8.92 -1.38 8.79
N ALA A 246 -7.88 -2.15 9.11
CA ALA A 246 -6.80 -2.45 8.20
C ALA A 246 -6.81 -3.93 7.81
N TYR A 247 -6.29 -4.24 6.63
CA TYR A 247 -5.88 -5.59 6.24
C TYR A 247 -4.82 -5.53 5.15
N GLU A 248 -3.94 -6.52 5.13
CA GLU A 248 -2.89 -6.60 4.12
C GLU A 248 -3.44 -7.16 2.81
N VAL A 249 -3.20 -6.46 1.71
CA VAL A 249 -3.55 -6.91 0.37
C VAL A 249 -2.36 -7.60 -0.32
N TYR A 250 -2.67 -8.44 -1.31
CA TYR A 250 -1.69 -9.22 -2.09
C TYR A 250 -0.86 -10.29 -1.34
N CYS A 251 -1.09 -10.53 -0.04
CA CYS A 251 -0.27 -11.46 0.75
C CYS A 251 -0.75 -12.93 0.81
N SER A 252 -2.02 -13.25 0.54
CA SER A 252 -2.51 -14.64 0.57
C SER A 252 -3.77 -14.88 -0.28
N TRP A 253 -4.07 -16.17 -0.55
CA TRP A 253 -5.31 -16.64 -1.19
C TRP A 253 -6.53 -16.62 -0.25
N LYS A 254 -6.33 -16.52 1.07
CA LYS A 254 -7.42 -16.46 2.05
C LYS A 254 -7.89 -15.02 2.23
N TYR A 255 -8.50 -14.50 1.19
CA TYR A 255 -9.68 -13.67 1.37
C TYR A 255 -10.77 -14.37 0.57
#